data_AF-A0A5P8AVG2-F1
#
_entry.id   AF-A0A5P8AVG2-F1
#
_cell.length_a   1.000
_cell.length_b   1.000
_cell.length_c   1.000
_cell.angle_alpha   90.00
_cell.angle_beta   90.00
_cell.angle_gamma   90.00
#
_symmetry.space_group_name_H-M   'P 1'
#
loop_
_entity.id
_entity.type
_entity.pdbx_description
1 polymer ?
#
loop_
_entity_poly.entity_id
_entity_poly.type
_entity_poly.pdbx_seq_one_letter_code
_entity_poly.pdbx_strand_id
1 'polypeptide(L)'
;MKGIVDVVLKGVGNADAGDDKKASDGSTARTANAADGEAGKLFASANAGDASNAKKSAADAAKAVGAVTGADILQAIIKDNGEAAKLAKETSGNVTVAPKDATIAGGIALRAMAKGGKFAGPSDNASVDAKKIVAGAAVSAVTKALDTLTIAIRKTIDL
;
A
#
# COMPACT_ATOMS: atom_id res chain seq x y z
N MET A 1 1.12 -15.17 8.94
CA MET A 1 1.77 -14.63 7.72
C MET A 1 3.29 -14.69 7.83
N LYS A 2 3.93 -13.98 8.78
CA LYS A 2 5.39 -13.88 8.91
C LYS A 2 6.14 -15.21 8.85
N GLY A 3 5.79 -16.17 9.71
CA GLY A 3 6.46 -17.49 9.72
C GLY A 3 6.36 -18.27 8.41
N ILE A 4 5.29 -18.08 7.61
CA ILE A 4 5.17 -18.71 6.29
C ILE A 4 6.08 -18.00 5.29
N VAL A 5 6.00 -16.67 5.22
CA VAL A 5 6.79 -15.85 4.29
C VAL A 5 8.30 -16.01 4.52
N ASP A 6 8.73 -16.06 5.78
CA ASP A 6 10.14 -16.26 6.15
C ASP A 6 10.70 -17.60 5.62
N VAL A 7 9.83 -18.61 5.44
CA VAL A 7 10.20 -19.91 4.88
C VAL A 7 10.15 -19.88 3.35
N VAL A 8 9.02 -19.46 2.77
CA VAL A 8 8.72 -19.68 1.35
C VAL A 8 9.28 -18.57 0.43
N LEU A 9 9.65 -17.42 0.98
CA LEU A 9 10.20 -16.27 0.24
C LEU A 9 11.54 -15.79 0.81
N LYS A 10 12.30 -16.67 1.45
CA LYS A 10 13.62 -16.32 1.99
C LYS A 10 14.53 -15.77 0.87
N GLY A 11 14.97 -14.52 1.03
CA GLY A 11 15.81 -13.83 0.03
C GLY A 11 15.08 -13.38 -1.24
N VAL A 12 13.74 -13.43 -1.28
CA VAL A 12 12.92 -13.02 -2.42
C VAL A 12 12.06 -11.81 -2.04
N GLY A 13 12.09 -10.78 -2.90
CA GLY A 13 11.43 -9.51 -2.66
C GLY A 13 12.19 -8.61 -1.69
N ASN A 14 11.77 -7.36 -1.59
CA ASN A 14 12.37 -6.36 -0.72
C ASN A 14 11.28 -5.48 -0.08
N ALA A 15 11.28 -5.39 1.25
CA ALA A 15 10.33 -4.59 2.02
C ALA A 15 10.45 -3.07 1.73
N ASP A 16 11.59 -2.65 1.20
CA ASP A 16 11.90 -1.27 0.83
C ASP A 16 11.98 -1.08 -0.70
N ALA A 17 11.30 -1.95 -1.47
CA ALA A 17 11.23 -1.88 -2.92
C ALA A 17 10.47 -0.65 -3.44
N GLY A 18 10.82 -0.26 -4.66
CA GLY A 18 10.37 0.97 -5.30
C GLY A 18 11.02 2.22 -4.69
N ASP A 19 10.41 3.36 -4.97
CA ASP A 19 10.89 4.66 -4.51
C ASP A 19 9.85 5.36 -3.63
N ASP A 20 10.26 6.48 -3.06
CA ASP A 20 9.40 7.34 -2.25
C ASP A 20 8.69 8.41 -3.08
N LYS A 21 8.77 8.38 -4.41
CA LYS A 21 8.30 9.47 -5.26
C LYS A 21 6.80 9.45 -5.44
N LYS A 22 6.17 10.62 -5.30
CA LYS A 22 4.73 10.79 -5.50
C LYS A 22 4.39 10.76 -6.99
N ALA A 23 3.25 10.14 -7.33
CA ALA A 23 2.84 10.00 -8.74
C ALA A 23 2.55 11.33 -9.47
N SER A 24 2.28 12.42 -8.75
CA SER A 24 1.89 13.70 -9.38
C SER A 24 3.01 14.39 -10.14
N ASP A 25 4.27 14.16 -9.75
CA ASP A 25 5.45 14.70 -10.45
C ASP A 25 6.55 13.66 -10.72
N GLY A 26 6.45 12.46 -10.13
CA GLY A 26 7.42 11.39 -10.31
C GLY A 26 8.82 11.69 -9.77
N SER A 27 8.99 12.76 -8.97
CA SER A 27 10.31 13.28 -8.61
C SER A 27 10.44 13.71 -7.16
N THR A 28 9.37 14.24 -6.56
CA THR A 28 9.40 14.62 -5.14
C THR A 28 8.99 13.45 -4.26
N ALA A 29 9.65 13.32 -3.11
CA ALA A 29 9.32 12.30 -2.15
C ALA A 29 7.96 12.56 -1.50
N ARG A 30 7.24 11.49 -1.17
CA ARG A 30 6.10 11.52 -0.25
C ARG A 30 6.57 11.99 1.12
N THR A 31 5.67 12.57 1.87
CA THR A 31 5.95 13.01 3.24
C THR A 31 5.60 11.93 4.26
N ALA A 32 6.32 11.93 5.38
CA ALA A 32 5.98 11.08 6.53
C ALA A 32 4.63 11.50 7.14
N ASN A 33 4.36 12.81 7.14
CA ASN A 33 3.09 13.40 7.50
C ASN A 33 2.26 13.68 6.25
N ALA A 34 1.55 12.65 5.76
CA ALA A 34 0.96 12.64 4.43
C ALA A 34 0.32 13.98 4.02
N ALA A 35 0.87 14.56 2.96
CA ALA A 35 0.38 15.78 2.35
C ALA A 35 -0.77 15.50 1.37
N ASP A 36 -1.50 16.53 0.99
CA ASP A 36 -2.61 16.40 0.05
C ASP A 36 -2.15 15.83 -1.30
N GLY A 37 -2.84 14.79 -1.76
CA GLY A 37 -2.49 14.09 -3.00
C GLY A 37 -1.49 12.95 -2.86
N GLU A 38 -1.04 12.63 -1.65
CA GLU A 38 -0.16 11.48 -1.37
C GLU A 38 -0.96 10.26 -0.90
N ALA A 39 -0.50 9.05 -1.24
CA ALA A 39 -1.19 7.80 -0.91
C ALA A 39 -1.45 7.63 0.60
N GLY A 40 -0.61 8.21 1.46
CA GLY A 40 -0.80 8.21 2.92
C GLY A 40 -2.14 8.81 3.36
N LYS A 41 -2.69 9.78 2.62
CA LYS A 41 -4.00 10.38 2.94
C LYS A 41 -5.15 9.39 2.90
N LEU A 42 -5.03 8.32 2.10
CA LEU A 42 -6.05 7.27 2.03
C LEU A 42 -6.19 6.48 3.33
N PHE A 43 -5.21 6.56 4.23
CA PHE A 43 -5.23 5.89 5.53
C PHE A 43 -5.77 6.77 6.65
N ALA A 44 -6.04 8.05 6.39
CA ALA A 44 -6.65 8.93 7.37
C ALA A 44 -8.11 8.50 7.68
N SER A 45 -8.56 8.87 8.87
CA SER A 45 -9.98 8.81 9.28
C SER A 45 -10.76 10.00 8.72
N ALA A 46 -10.09 11.14 8.57
CA ALA A 46 -10.55 12.27 7.78
C ALA A 46 -10.60 11.92 6.27
N ASN A 47 -11.23 12.79 5.48
CA ASN A 47 -11.21 12.67 4.03
C ASN A 47 -9.80 12.86 3.44
N ALA A 48 -9.59 12.39 2.21
CA ALA A 48 -8.35 12.53 1.44
C ALA A 48 -8.23 13.90 0.74
N GLY A 49 -8.82 14.95 1.34
CA GLY A 49 -8.95 16.28 0.75
C GLY A 49 -10.10 16.39 -0.25
N ASP A 50 -10.07 17.46 -1.06
CA ASP A 50 -11.04 17.68 -2.13
C ASP A 50 -10.99 16.59 -3.23
N ALA A 51 -11.90 16.66 -4.20
CA ALA A 51 -11.94 15.71 -5.31
C ALA A 51 -10.61 15.58 -6.08
N SER A 52 -9.84 16.66 -6.21
CA SER A 52 -8.56 16.69 -6.93
C SER A 52 -7.46 15.96 -6.13
N ASN A 53 -7.36 16.28 -4.85
CA ASN A 53 -6.39 15.68 -3.93
C ASN A 53 -6.71 14.20 -3.67
N ALA A 54 -7.98 13.83 -3.59
CA ALA A 54 -8.38 12.43 -3.51
C ALA A 54 -8.01 11.65 -4.78
N LYS A 55 -8.18 12.23 -5.99
CA LYS A 55 -7.73 11.61 -7.25
C LYS A 55 -6.21 11.43 -7.30
N LYS A 56 -5.44 12.44 -6.87
CA LYS A 56 -3.97 12.35 -6.79
C LYS A 56 -3.52 11.27 -5.81
N SER A 57 -4.13 11.22 -4.62
CA SER A 57 -3.83 10.21 -3.59
C SER A 57 -4.13 8.81 -4.10
N ALA A 58 -5.25 8.64 -4.81
CA ALA A 58 -5.61 7.39 -5.46
C ALA A 58 -4.62 6.99 -6.56
N ALA A 59 -4.21 7.93 -7.42
CA ALA A 59 -3.21 7.68 -8.46
C ALA A 59 -1.85 7.31 -7.87
N ASP A 60 -1.45 7.96 -6.78
CA ASP A 60 -0.21 7.66 -6.07
C ASP A 60 -0.24 6.26 -5.42
N ALA A 61 -1.37 5.87 -4.85
CA ALA A 61 -1.58 4.50 -4.37
C ALA A 61 -1.51 3.47 -5.50
N ALA A 62 -2.11 3.76 -6.66
CA ALA A 62 -2.05 2.88 -7.83
C ALA A 62 -0.61 2.76 -8.37
N LYS A 63 0.15 3.86 -8.42
CA LYS A 63 1.57 3.87 -8.79
C LYS A 63 2.38 2.99 -7.84
N ALA A 64 2.20 3.16 -6.53
CA ALA A 64 2.92 2.36 -5.54
C ALA A 64 2.64 0.85 -5.70
N VAL A 65 1.37 0.46 -5.84
CA VAL A 65 1.00 -0.95 -6.07
C VAL A 65 1.51 -1.46 -7.42
N GLY A 66 1.54 -0.61 -8.45
CA GLY A 66 2.04 -0.94 -9.78
C GLY A 66 3.56 -1.18 -9.81
N ALA A 67 4.32 -0.42 -9.03
CA ALA A 67 5.79 -0.42 -9.03
C ALA A 67 6.42 -1.63 -8.31
N VAL A 68 5.64 -2.43 -7.58
CA VAL A 68 6.16 -3.52 -6.75
C VAL A 68 5.58 -4.90 -7.09
N THR A 69 6.31 -5.94 -6.73
CA THR A 69 5.87 -7.34 -6.86
C THR A 69 5.08 -7.79 -5.63
N GLY A 70 4.40 -8.94 -5.72
CA GLY A 70 3.74 -9.52 -4.55
C GLY A 70 4.73 -9.98 -3.47
N ALA A 71 5.96 -10.35 -3.83
CA ALA A 71 7.00 -10.68 -2.86
C ALA A 71 7.40 -9.43 -2.06
N ASP A 72 7.60 -8.29 -2.73
CA ASP A 72 7.90 -7.01 -2.07
C ASP A 72 6.79 -6.60 -1.09
N ILE A 73 5.52 -6.74 -1.51
CA ILE A 73 4.35 -6.49 -0.66
C ILE A 73 4.39 -7.40 0.57
N LEU A 74 4.62 -8.70 0.39
CA LEU A 74 4.69 -9.65 1.50
C LEU A 74 5.84 -9.31 2.46
N GLN A 75 7.02 -8.98 1.94
CA GLN A 75 8.17 -8.56 2.75
C GLN A 75 7.85 -7.28 3.55
N ALA A 76 7.20 -6.29 2.93
CA ALA A 76 6.79 -5.07 3.63
C ALA A 76 5.77 -5.36 4.75
N ILE A 77 4.84 -6.30 4.53
CA ILE A 77 3.84 -6.71 5.52
C ILE A 77 4.47 -7.40 6.74
N ILE A 78 5.48 -8.23 6.52
CA ILE A 78 6.07 -9.06 7.58
C ILE A 78 7.27 -8.41 8.28
N LYS A 79 7.72 -7.23 7.81
CA LYS A 79 8.78 -6.45 8.43
C LYS A 79 8.40 -6.10 9.87
N ASP A 80 9.23 -6.51 10.82
CA ASP A 80 9.01 -6.24 12.24
C ASP A 80 9.01 -4.72 12.48
N ASN A 81 7.98 -4.23 13.19
CA ASN A 81 7.72 -2.79 13.35
C ASN A 81 7.70 -2.00 12.03
N GLY A 82 7.37 -2.66 10.91
CA GLY A 82 7.35 -2.08 9.59
C GLY A 82 6.28 -1.01 9.40
N GLU A 83 6.60 0.01 8.60
CA GLU A 83 5.69 1.13 8.32
C GLU A 83 4.39 0.68 7.63
N ALA A 84 4.41 -0.40 6.85
CA ALA A 84 3.20 -0.94 6.21
C ALA A 84 2.13 -1.33 7.26
N ALA A 85 2.54 -2.02 8.33
CA ALA A 85 1.64 -2.42 9.40
C ALA A 85 1.17 -1.24 10.25
N LYS A 86 2.03 -0.23 10.45
CA LYS A 86 1.65 1.02 11.13
C LYS A 86 0.63 1.80 10.30
N LEU A 87 0.92 2.00 9.01
CA LEU A 87 0.06 2.71 8.07
C LEU A 87 -1.33 2.06 7.95
N ALA A 88 -1.39 0.72 7.90
CA ALA A 88 -2.67 0.00 7.85
C ALA A 88 -3.56 0.21 9.09
N LYS A 89 -2.96 0.49 10.25
CA LYS A 89 -3.67 0.76 11.52
C LYS A 89 -3.88 2.25 11.77
N GLU A 90 -3.32 3.11 10.93
CA GLU A 90 -3.38 4.55 11.13
C GLU A 90 -4.77 5.14 10.85
N THR A 91 -4.93 6.37 11.32
CA THR A 91 -6.11 7.23 11.34
C THR A 91 -5.79 8.70 11.01
N SER A 92 -4.51 9.10 10.91
CA SER A 92 -4.07 10.39 10.37
C SER A 92 -3.32 10.25 9.03
N GLY A 93 -2.96 9.03 8.65
CA GLY A 93 -2.21 8.74 7.42
C GLY A 93 -0.70 8.93 7.55
N ASN A 94 -0.19 9.07 8.78
CA ASN A 94 1.20 9.41 9.04
C ASN A 94 2.06 8.17 9.33
N VAL A 95 3.32 8.22 8.94
CA VAL A 95 4.34 7.21 9.21
C VAL A 95 5.60 7.88 9.74
N THR A 96 6.61 7.10 10.16
CA THR A 96 7.84 7.70 10.73
C THR A 96 8.80 8.21 9.66
N VAL A 97 8.71 7.71 8.44
CA VAL A 97 9.58 8.05 7.31
C VAL A 97 8.75 8.13 6.03
N ALA A 98 9.25 8.85 5.02
CA ALA A 98 8.64 8.89 3.70
C ALA A 98 8.40 7.45 3.18
N PRO A 99 7.14 7.04 2.96
CA PRO A 99 6.84 5.67 2.63
C PRO A 99 7.20 5.36 1.18
N LYS A 100 8.00 4.32 0.98
CA LYS A 100 8.26 3.76 -0.35
C LYS A 100 7.07 2.99 -0.90
N ASP A 101 7.12 2.69 -2.20
CA ASP A 101 6.05 1.98 -2.90
C ASP A 101 5.66 0.65 -2.23
N ALA A 102 6.64 -0.16 -1.78
CA ALA A 102 6.34 -1.43 -1.08
C ALA A 102 5.63 -1.21 0.27
N THR A 103 5.98 -0.14 0.98
CA THR A 103 5.33 0.23 2.25
C THR A 103 3.88 0.65 2.02
N ILE A 104 3.62 1.50 1.02
CA ILE A 104 2.25 1.89 0.65
C ILE A 104 1.45 0.67 0.21
N ALA A 105 1.98 -0.16 -0.69
CA ALA A 105 1.29 -1.33 -1.20
C ALA A 105 1.01 -2.38 -0.10
N GLY A 106 1.97 -2.62 0.80
CA GLY A 106 1.79 -3.46 1.98
C GLY A 106 0.72 -2.92 2.93
N GLY A 107 0.73 -1.60 3.18
CA GLY A 107 -0.30 -0.94 3.98
C GLY A 107 -1.69 -1.07 3.36
N ILE A 108 -1.81 -0.86 2.04
CA ILE A 108 -3.06 -1.02 1.29
C ILE A 108 -3.56 -2.47 1.40
N ALA A 109 -2.70 -3.45 1.15
CA ALA A 109 -3.07 -4.86 1.23
C ALA A 109 -3.57 -5.24 2.64
N LEU A 110 -2.85 -4.83 3.69
CA LEU A 110 -3.27 -5.08 5.07
C LEU A 110 -4.59 -4.40 5.41
N ARG A 111 -4.76 -3.13 5.04
CA ARG A 111 -6.00 -2.39 5.27
C ARG A 111 -7.17 -3.03 4.55
N ALA A 112 -6.99 -3.47 3.31
CA ALA A 112 -8.02 -4.12 2.52
C ALA A 112 -8.43 -5.49 3.07
N MET A 113 -7.49 -6.25 3.64
CA MET A 113 -7.78 -7.56 4.27
C MET A 113 -8.33 -7.42 5.70
N ALA A 114 -8.10 -6.28 6.37
CA ALA A 114 -8.55 -6.07 7.74
C ALA A 114 -10.08 -5.93 7.83
N LYS A 115 -10.67 -6.55 8.86
CA LYS A 115 -12.10 -6.39 9.15
C LYS A 115 -12.43 -4.91 9.39
N GLY A 116 -13.37 -4.38 8.60
CA GLY A 116 -13.78 -2.97 8.68
C GLY A 116 -12.76 -1.99 8.10
N GLY A 117 -11.72 -2.48 7.43
CA GLY A 117 -10.75 -1.66 6.73
C GLY A 117 -11.42 -0.83 5.63
N LYS A 118 -11.16 0.47 5.67
CA LYS A 118 -11.67 1.46 4.70
C LYS A 118 -10.55 2.43 4.36
N PHE A 119 -10.66 3.02 3.16
CA PHE A 119 -9.81 4.09 2.69
C PHE A 119 -10.57 5.40 2.67
N ALA A 120 -9.89 6.50 3.00
CA ALA A 120 -10.45 7.83 2.91
C ALA A 120 -10.82 8.19 1.47
N GLY A 121 -12.01 8.78 1.31
CA GLY A 121 -12.50 9.33 0.05
C GLY A 121 -12.40 10.86 0.01
N PRO A 122 -12.85 11.50 -1.07
CA PRO A 122 -12.95 12.96 -1.14
C PRO A 122 -13.86 13.55 -0.05
N SER A 123 -13.64 14.82 0.29
CA SER A 123 -14.49 15.61 1.20
C SER A 123 -15.88 15.90 0.61
N ASP A 124 -16.02 15.79 -0.70
CA ASP A 124 -17.26 15.97 -1.44
C ASP A 124 -17.68 14.65 -2.12
N ASN A 125 -18.94 14.56 -2.56
CA ASN A 125 -19.46 13.35 -3.21
C ASN A 125 -18.96 13.17 -4.67
N ALA A 126 -17.98 13.95 -5.15
CA ALA A 126 -17.79 14.16 -6.58
C ALA A 126 -16.85 13.14 -7.28
N SER A 127 -15.99 12.41 -6.55
CA SER A 127 -14.94 11.61 -7.21
C SER A 127 -15.23 10.10 -7.25
N VAL A 128 -16.15 9.70 -8.14
CA VAL A 128 -16.35 8.27 -8.49
C VAL A 128 -15.05 7.62 -8.98
N ASP A 129 -14.20 8.38 -9.67
CA ASP A 129 -12.93 7.89 -10.22
C ASP A 129 -11.91 7.55 -9.12
N ALA A 130 -11.74 8.41 -8.11
CA ALA A 130 -10.82 8.13 -7.01
C ALA A 130 -11.21 6.82 -6.31
N LYS A 131 -12.51 6.61 -6.06
CA LYS A 131 -13.02 5.36 -5.48
C LYS A 131 -12.68 4.14 -6.34
N LYS A 132 -12.85 4.21 -7.66
CA LYS A 132 -12.50 3.11 -8.59
C LYS A 132 -11.01 2.80 -8.57
N ILE A 133 -10.16 3.84 -8.60
CA ILE A 133 -8.71 3.69 -8.59
C ILE A 133 -8.25 3.05 -7.27
N VAL A 134 -8.76 3.52 -6.13
CA VAL A 134 -8.44 2.94 -4.81
C VAL A 134 -8.90 1.49 -4.72
N ALA A 135 -10.11 1.18 -5.20
CA ALA A 135 -10.60 -0.20 -5.24
C ALA A 135 -9.71 -1.09 -6.11
N GLY A 136 -9.28 -0.61 -7.29
CA GLY A 136 -8.33 -1.30 -8.15
C GLY A 136 -6.99 -1.54 -7.46
N ALA A 137 -6.40 -0.51 -6.85
CA ALA A 137 -5.14 -0.63 -6.11
C ALA A 137 -5.25 -1.63 -4.95
N ALA A 138 -6.35 -1.59 -4.20
CA ALA A 138 -6.61 -2.52 -3.10
C ALA A 138 -6.71 -3.97 -3.58
N VAL A 139 -7.52 -4.24 -4.62
CA VAL A 139 -7.65 -5.58 -5.21
C VAL A 139 -6.30 -6.05 -5.75
N SER A 140 -5.60 -5.22 -6.54
CA SER A 140 -4.30 -5.59 -7.10
C SER A 140 -3.26 -5.89 -6.03
N ALA A 141 -3.20 -5.12 -4.94
CA ALA A 141 -2.24 -5.36 -3.86
C ALA A 141 -2.52 -6.69 -3.15
N VAL A 142 -3.79 -6.98 -2.86
CA VAL A 142 -4.20 -8.25 -2.23
C VAL A 142 -3.95 -9.43 -3.16
N THR A 143 -4.36 -9.34 -4.43
CA THR A 143 -4.14 -10.39 -5.43
C THR A 143 -2.65 -10.68 -5.60
N LYS A 144 -1.81 -9.66 -5.81
CA LYS A 144 -0.35 -9.83 -5.92
C LYS A 144 0.22 -10.57 -4.70
N ALA A 145 -0.15 -10.16 -3.48
CA ALA A 145 0.35 -10.77 -2.26
C ALA A 145 -0.10 -12.25 -2.12
N LEU A 146 -1.40 -12.52 -2.28
CA LEU A 146 -1.94 -13.87 -2.09
C LEU A 146 -1.52 -14.86 -3.19
N ASP A 147 -1.46 -14.41 -4.45
CA ASP A 147 -1.00 -15.25 -5.56
C ASP A 147 0.47 -15.62 -5.38
N THR A 148 1.31 -14.64 -5.04
CA THR A 148 2.74 -14.89 -4.77
C THR A 148 2.91 -15.86 -3.61
N LEU A 149 2.16 -15.67 -2.51
CA LEU A 149 2.22 -16.57 -1.36
C LEU A 149 1.80 -18.00 -1.74
N THR A 150 0.72 -18.14 -2.51
CA THR A 150 0.21 -19.44 -2.96
C THR A 150 1.23 -20.17 -3.84
N ILE A 151 1.84 -19.47 -4.80
CA ILE A 151 2.86 -20.04 -5.68
C ILE A 151 4.12 -20.42 -4.87
N ALA A 152 4.55 -19.57 -3.95
CA ALA A 152 5.73 -19.82 -3.13
C ALA A 152 5.55 -21.03 -2.21
N ILE A 153 4.37 -21.19 -1.60
CA ILE A 153 4.03 -22.38 -0.80
C ILE A 153 4.09 -23.63 -1.68
N ARG A 154 3.47 -23.62 -2.87
CA ARG A 154 3.49 -24.77 -3.79
C ARG A 154 4.91 -25.15 -4.16
N LYS A 155 5.72 -24.17 -4.60
CA LYS A 155 7.13 -24.39 -4.95
C LYS A 155 7.94 -24.96 -3.78
N THR A 156 7.66 -24.54 -2.55
CA THR A 156 8.38 -25.03 -1.37
C THR A 156 7.99 -26.48 -1.01
N ILE A 157 6.76 -26.90 -1.31
CA ILE A 157 6.30 -28.28 -1.10
C ILE A 157 6.82 -29.23 -2.19
N ASP A 158 6.97 -28.73 -3.42
CA ASP A 158 7.46 -29.52 -4.56
C ASP A 158 8.98 -29.80 -4.51
N LEU A 159 9.74 -29.08 -3.68
CA LEU A 159 11.18 -29.23 -3.47
C LEU A 159 11.50 -30.28 -2.39
#